data_AF-A0A450XE54-F1
#
_entry.id   AF-A0A450XE54-F1
#
_cell.length_a   1.000
_cell.length_b   1.000
_cell.length_c   1.000
_cell.angle_alpha   90.00
_cell.angle_beta   90.00
_cell.angle_gamma   90.00
#
_symmetry.space_group_name_H-M   'P 1'
#
loop_
_entity.id
_entity.type
_entity.pdbx_description
1 polymer ?
#
loop_
_entity_poly.entity_id
_entity_poly.type
_entity_poly.pdbx_seq_one_letter_code
_entity_poly.pdbx_strand_id
1 'polypeptide(L)'
;MGLFVHLYIDPEDISSTQWEAIYQESLTLLQAFPASLMRIAREEVDSTKRLAYVSDLVHDAGTQDECWWVVGDSVSGRRAEDFQLFRHKERQFGASSARYDSSRDVLWAPTDSLGYINGNGVDLFGGKTQGHPYHLAILAVAILSETRFPEQCYLFGDIESVQVDHMCRWVHETLDTPLITPICLDGERLYRRIEALYEDPRHAIERFQTLFAGSNTEEFESLLRYAERRVVLDVFMKELGRYSSLNQYGAIGLVSKFLSATGDLEELIGIVLNIAEQGKKPEDWNLEALLEMLCHHYLTFPCEERKPLGALDHPQDEMPTIDDALSQAFMIMAGRPTEIDVHREVSEVLETFCTIQPEKRAVFREIISSAEQAAREKLETIETLNREKEQNQHEDEQKDPRREEIAARISRPIGAAGKKALSRAEIYILKQVERQTEGFAEEEKSTRHMGGQLRRLMAEPSALFEARDREHYLRGIYDATIRNGFALQEAAWKVIDGEEDVEILKVLFALSLVDNREMNFWRWRIHIMESPSLWRYLVEDIAGGYQDPRR
;
A
#
# COMPACT_ATOMS: atom_id res chain seq x y z
N MET A 1 0.85 -9.47 -7.48
CA MET A 1 1.03 -8.01 -7.32
C MET A 1 0.08 -7.55 -6.23
N GLY A 2 0.55 -6.71 -5.31
CA GLY A 2 -0.22 -6.23 -4.16
C GLY A 2 0.72 -5.57 -3.15
N LEU A 3 0.19 -4.69 -2.31
CA LEU A 3 0.98 -3.99 -1.31
C LEU A 3 1.18 -4.84 -0.06
N PHE A 4 2.34 -4.74 0.56
CA PHE A 4 2.75 -5.60 1.67
C PHE A 4 3.60 -4.88 2.73
N VAL A 5 3.63 -5.48 3.92
CA VAL A 5 4.56 -5.18 5.00
C VAL A 5 5.19 -6.50 5.40
N HIS A 6 6.51 -6.60 5.28
CA HIS A 6 7.25 -7.79 5.68
C HIS A 6 8.27 -7.44 6.76
N LEU A 7 8.55 -8.44 7.58
CA LEU A 7 9.55 -8.38 8.63
C LEU A 7 10.35 -9.67 8.58
N TYR A 8 11.60 -9.58 8.12
CA TYR A 8 12.54 -10.68 8.30
C TYR A 8 13.11 -10.64 9.72
N ILE A 9 13.24 -11.81 10.34
CA ILE A 9 13.84 -11.96 11.66
C ILE A 9 14.85 -13.10 11.72
N ASP A 10 15.97 -12.86 12.39
CA ASP A 10 16.87 -13.91 12.89
C ASP A 10 16.50 -14.28 14.35
N PRO A 11 15.90 -15.46 14.58
CA PRO A 11 15.47 -15.86 15.91
C PRO A 11 16.59 -16.37 16.83
N GLU A 12 17.81 -16.62 16.36
CA GLU A 12 18.85 -17.34 17.13
C GLU A 12 19.13 -16.69 18.50
N ASP A 13 19.39 -15.39 18.52
CA ASP A 13 19.76 -14.64 19.73
C ASP A 13 18.56 -14.07 20.52
N ILE A 14 17.33 -14.45 20.15
CA ILE A 14 16.11 -13.98 20.82
C ILE A 14 15.66 -15.02 21.86
N SER A 15 15.70 -14.70 23.15
CA SER A 15 15.16 -15.61 24.17
C SER A 15 13.64 -15.75 24.09
N SER A 16 13.10 -16.88 24.56
CA SER A 16 11.64 -17.09 24.61
C SER A 16 10.91 -16.00 25.43
N THR A 17 11.55 -15.48 26.48
CA THR A 17 11.00 -14.38 27.29
C THR A 17 10.96 -13.06 26.52
N GLN A 18 12.00 -12.73 25.75
CA GLN A 18 11.99 -11.54 24.90
C GLN A 18 10.93 -11.66 23.80
N TRP A 19 10.81 -12.83 23.18
CA TRP A 19 9.78 -13.09 22.16
C TRP A 19 8.36 -12.93 22.73
N GLU A 20 8.09 -13.54 23.89
CA GLU A 20 6.80 -13.42 24.56
C GLU A 20 6.47 -11.98 24.96
N ALA A 21 7.48 -11.18 25.36
CA ALA A 21 7.28 -9.76 25.64
C ALA A 21 6.79 -8.99 24.39
N ILE A 22 7.38 -9.27 23.22
CA ILE A 22 6.94 -8.66 21.95
C ILE A 22 5.55 -9.10 21.54
N TYR A 23 5.22 -10.38 21.76
CA TYR A 23 3.85 -10.84 21.57
C TYR A 23 2.86 -10.02 22.43
N GLN A 24 3.16 -9.78 23.70
CA GLN A 24 2.28 -9.00 24.58
C GLN A 24 2.19 -7.52 24.21
N GLU A 25 3.33 -6.88 23.90
CA GLU A 25 3.38 -5.49 23.46
C GLU A 25 2.63 -5.30 22.13
N SER A 26 2.83 -6.21 21.16
CA SER A 26 2.12 -6.18 19.88
C SER A 26 0.63 -6.43 20.03
N LEU A 27 0.20 -7.37 20.87
CA LEU A 27 -1.22 -7.58 21.14
C LEU A 27 -1.87 -6.34 21.78
N THR A 28 -1.20 -5.72 22.75
CA THR A 28 -1.65 -4.46 23.38
C THR A 28 -1.82 -3.35 22.34
N LEU A 29 -0.85 -3.23 21.43
CA LEU A 29 -0.87 -2.26 20.34
C LEU A 29 -2.05 -2.52 19.40
N LEU A 30 -2.24 -3.76 18.93
CA LEU A 30 -3.33 -4.14 18.03
C LEU A 30 -4.71 -3.92 18.67
N GLN A 31 -4.86 -4.22 19.96
CA GLN A 31 -6.09 -3.97 20.71
C GLN A 31 -6.40 -2.47 20.89
N ALA A 32 -5.36 -1.62 20.86
CA ALA A 32 -5.50 -0.17 20.94
C ALA A 32 -5.67 0.50 19.56
N PHE A 33 -5.69 -0.25 18.46
CA PHE A 33 -5.81 0.31 17.12
C PHE A 33 -7.15 1.08 16.96
N PRO A 34 -7.15 2.33 16.45
CA PRO A 34 -8.34 3.18 16.41
C PRO A 34 -9.55 2.61 15.63
N ALA A 35 -9.30 1.70 14.68
CA ALA A 35 -10.34 0.93 14.03
C ALA A 35 -10.30 -0.52 14.54
N SER A 36 -11.42 -1.06 15.03
CA SER A 36 -11.42 -2.41 15.59
C SER A 36 -10.94 -3.44 14.56
N LEU A 37 -9.77 -4.02 14.82
CA LEU A 37 -9.25 -5.13 14.03
C LEU A 37 -10.09 -6.38 14.26
N MET A 38 -9.99 -7.32 13.32
CA MET A 38 -10.76 -8.56 13.38
C MET A 38 -9.96 -9.78 12.94
N ARG A 39 -10.35 -10.94 13.45
CA ARG A 39 -9.95 -12.26 12.93
C ARG A 39 -11.15 -13.07 12.47
N ILE A 40 -10.88 -14.17 11.76
CA ILE A 40 -11.91 -15.16 11.43
C ILE A 40 -11.97 -16.19 12.57
N ALA A 41 -13.17 -16.43 13.10
CA ALA A 41 -13.48 -17.49 14.04
C ALA A 41 -14.38 -18.55 13.40
N ARG A 42 -14.18 -19.80 13.81
CA ARG A 42 -15.14 -20.89 13.58
C ARG A 42 -15.95 -21.05 14.86
N GLU A 43 -17.21 -20.65 14.80
CA GLU A 43 -18.14 -20.81 15.92
C GLU A 43 -18.99 -22.06 15.74
N GLU A 44 -19.29 -22.74 16.83
CA GLU A 44 -20.24 -23.86 16.86
C GLU A 44 -21.54 -23.40 17.53
N VAL A 45 -22.63 -23.43 16.78
CA VAL A 45 -23.99 -23.04 17.22
C VAL A 45 -24.89 -24.24 16.95
N ASP A 46 -25.47 -24.81 18.01
CA ASP A 46 -26.37 -25.98 17.93
C ASP A 46 -25.83 -27.13 17.05
N SER A 47 -24.55 -27.48 17.26
CA SER A 47 -23.79 -28.51 16.50
C SER A 47 -23.51 -28.18 15.03
N THR A 48 -23.82 -26.97 14.58
CA THR A 48 -23.52 -26.46 13.23
C THR A 48 -22.39 -25.44 13.30
N LYS A 49 -21.52 -25.40 12.29
CA LYS A 49 -20.37 -24.49 12.27
C LYS A 49 -20.65 -23.31 11.36
N ARG A 50 -20.21 -22.12 11.78
CA ARG A 50 -20.23 -20.90 10.95
C ARG A 50 -18.93 -20.13 11.05
N LEU A 51 -18.68 -19.26 10.08
CA LEU A 51 -17.57 -18.32 10.12
C LEU A 51 -18.04 -16.95 10.62
N ALA A 52 -17.33 -16.39 11.58
CA ALA A 52 -17.59 -15.06 12.12
C ALA A 52 -16.33 -14.19 12.10
N TYR A 53 -16.50 -12.90 11.83
CA TYR A 53 -15.48 -11.90 12.14
C TYR A 53 -15.65 -11.47 13.60
N VAL A 54 -14.62 -11.72 14.39
CA VAL A 54 -14.61 -11.42 15.84
C VAL A 54 -13.52 -10.41 16.16
N SER A 55 -13.79 -9.56 17.14
CA SER A 55 -12.85 -8.53 17.63
C SER A 55 -11.79 -9.07 18.59
N ASP A 56 -12.03 -10.24 19.19
CA ASP A 56 -11.01 -10.93 19.98
C ASP A 56 -9.93 -11.49 19.05
N LEU A 57 -8.77 -10.83 19.04
CA LEU A 57 -7.67 -11.18 18.15
C LEU A 57 -6.93 -12.44 18.58
N VAL A 58 -7.09 -12.91 19.82
CA VAL A 58 -6.36 -14.08 20.32
C VAL A 58 -7.02 -15.36 19.83
N HIS A 59 -6.22 -16.25 19.26
CA HIS A 59 -6.58 -17.59 18.85
C HIS A 59 -5.93 -18.60 19.80
N ASP A 60 -6.65 -19.66 20.17
CA ASP A 60 -6.18 -20.77 21.01
C ASP A 60 -5.45 -20.35 22.30
N ALA A 61 -6.04 -19.36 23.00
CA ALA A 61 -5.50 -18.78 24.23
C ALA A 61 -5.12 -19.84 25.28
N GLY A 62 -3.93 -19.71 25.86
CA GLY A 62 -3.40 -20.60 26.89
C GLY A 62 -2.82 -21.92 26.36
N THR A 63 -2.78 -22.12 25.04
CA THR A 63 -2.21 -23.32 24.41
C THR A 63 -0.88 -23.03 23.72
N GLN A 64 -0.18 -24.08 23.27
CA GLN A 64 1.04 -23.93 22.46
C GLN A 64 0.80 -23.27 21.10
N ASP A 65 -0.45 -23.29 20.61
CA ASP A 65 -0.88 -22.66 19.36
C ASP A 65 -1.39 -21.22 19.57
N GLU A 66 -1.26 -20.66 20.78
CA GLU A 66 -1.68 -19.28 21.05
C GLU A 66 -0.99 -18.29 20.11
N CYS A 67 -1.79 -17.54 19.36
CA CYS A 67 -1.36 -16.44 18.51
C CYS A 67 -2.37 -15.30 18.52
N TRP A 68 -1.94 -14.10 18.17
CA TRP A 68 -2.88 -13.10 17.69
C TRP A 68 -3.05 -13.27 16.19
N TRP A 69 -4.24 -12.99 15.68
CA TRP A 69 -4.59 -13.13 14.27
C TRP A 69 -5.34 -11.87 13.81
N VAL A 70 -4.94 -11.30 12.66
CA VAL A 70 -5.58 -10.13 12.03
C VAL A 70 -5.85 -10.42 10.56
N VAL A 71 -7.06 -10.11 10.08
CA VAL A 71 -7.47 -10.26 8.66
C VAL A 71 -7.98 -8.96 8.03
N GLY A 72 -8.13 -7.89 8.82
CA GLY A 72 -8.69 -6.62 8.40
C GLY A 72 -9.23 -5.81 9.58
N ASP A 73 -9.99 -4.77 9.28
CA ASP A 73 -10.69 -3.94 10.27
C ASP A 73 -12.20 -3.84 9.99
N SER A 74 -13.00 -3.80 11.05
CA SER A 74 -14.46 -3.83 10.94
C SER A 74 -15.08 -2.49 10.56
N VAL A 75 -14.32 -1.39 10.68
CA VAL A 75 -14.81 -0.03 10.44
C VAL A 75 -14.80 0.29 8.94
N SER A 76 -13.68 0.04 8.27
CA SER A 76 -13.57 0.21 6.81
C SER A 76 -14.26 -0.93 6.05
N GLY A 77 -14.38 -2.11 6.67
CA GLY A 77 -14.86 -3.35 6.05
C GLY A 77 -13.83 -4.01 5.11
N ARG A 78 -12.64 -3.42 4.98
CA ARG A 78 -11.57 -3.88 4.10
C ARG A 78 -10.78 -5.02 4.72
N ARG A 79 -10.38 -5.96 3.86
CA ARG A 79 -9.70 -7.22 4.17
C ARG A 79 -8.79 -7.60 3.02
N ALA A 80 -7.67 -8.27 3.32
CA ALA A 80 -6.87 -8.94 2.30
C ALA A 80 -6.35 -10.27 2.85
N GLU A 81 -5.03 -10.45 2.98
CA GLU A 81 -4.43 -11.63 3.56
C GLU A 81 -4.33 -11.49 5.08
N ASP A 82 -4.02 -12.61 5.74
CA ASP A 82 -4.04 -12.73 7.18
C ASP A 82 -2.65 -12.76 7.81
N PHE A 83 -2.56 -12.22 9.02
CA PHE A 83 -1.31 -12.03 9.74
C PHE A 83 -1.42 -12.66 11.12
N GLN A 84 -0.41 -13.44 11.49
CA GLN A 84 -0.38 -14.17 12.75
C GLN A 84 1.00 -14.05 13.41
N LEU A 85 1.02 -13.94 14.73
CA LEU A 85 2.25 -14.05 15.52
C LEU A 85 1.99 -14.94 16.73
N PHE A 86 2.69 -16.07 16.78
CA PHE A 86 2.57 -17.04 17.85
C PHE A 86 3.29 -16.55 19.10
N ARG A 87 2.64 -16.70 20.25
CA ARG A 87 3.21 -16.35 21.56
C ARG A 87 4.48 -17.15 21.88
N HIS A 88 4.50 -18.41 21.49
CA HIS A 88 5.58 -19.33 21.82
C HIS A 88 6.62 -19.38 20.70
N LYS A 89 7.88 -19.00 21.01
CA LYS A 89 9.01 -18.99 20.06
C LYS A 89 9.17 -20.34 19.34
N GLU A 90 9.09 -21.44 20.09
CA GLU A 90 9.20 -22.80 19.56
C GLU A 90 8.09 -23.11 18.56
N ARG A 91 6.87 -22.58 18.76
CA ARG A 91 5.78 -22.74 17.80
C ARG A 91 5.98 -21.90 16.55
N GLN A 92 6.45 -20.67 16.71
CA GLN A 92 6.72 -19.74 15.62
C GLN A 92 7.83 -20.26 14.69
N PHE A 93 8.93 -20.77 15.26
CA PHE A 93 10.16 -21.09 14.52
C PHE A 93 10.52 -22.58 14.51
N GLY A 94 9.91 -23.43 15.34
CA GLY A 94 10.32 -24.82 15.51
C GLY A 94 10.03 -25.74 14.32
N ALA A 95 9.16 -25.33 13.40
CA ALA A 95 8.93 -26.00 12.12
C ALA A 95 9.72 -25.36 10.96
N SER A 96 10.52 -24.33 11.22
CA SER A 96 11.21 -23.58 10.18
C SER A 96 12.29 -24.45 9.53
N SER A 97 11.95 -24.97 8.34
CA SER A 97 12.93 -25.51 7.39
C SER A 97 13.60 -24.39 6.58
N ALA A 98 13.52 -23.13 7.05
CA ALA A 98 13.99 -21.98 6.28
C ALA A 98 15.51 -22.05 6.10
N ARG A 99 15.91 -21.94 4.83
CA ARG A 99 17.29 -21.90 4.36
C ARG A 99 17.84 -20.48 4.52
N TYR A 100 17.91 -19.98 5.74
CA TYR A 100 18.70 -18.77 6.00
C TYR A 100 20.02 -19.19 6.66
N ASP A 101 21.07 -18.41 6.42
CA ASP A 101 22.39 -18.64 6.99
C ASP A 101 22.47 -17.96 8.35
N SER A 102 22.30 -18.71 9.44
CA SER A 102 22.36 -18.16 10.81
C SER A 102 23.72 -17.59 11.20
N SER A 103 24.76 -17.74 10.37
CA SER A 103 26.06 -17.08 10.57
C SER A 103 26.14 -15.69 9.94
N ARG A 104 25.09 -15.25 9.24
CA ARG A 104 25.05 -14.00 8.48
C ARG A 104 23.95 -13.09 9.02
N ASP A 105 24.21 -11.80 8.91
CA ASP A 105 23.27 -10.73 9.28
C ASP A 105 21.95 -10.82 8.47
N VAL A 106 20.82 -10.41 9.05
CA VAL A 106 19.50 -10.42 8.38
C VAL A 106 19.45 -9.55 7.11
N LEU A 107 20.31 -8.54 6.98
CA LEU A 107 20.44 -7.70 5.78
C LEU A 107 21.33 -8.32 4.70
N TRP A 108 22.05 -9.40 5.00
CA TRP A 108 22.97 -10.04 4.05
C TRP A 108 22.21 -10.73 2.91
N ALA A 109 22.82 -10.74 1.73
CA ALA A 109 22.41 -11.56 0.60
C ALA A 109 23.63 -12.07 -0.17
N PRO A 110 23.52 -13.23 -0.86
CA PRO A 110 24.53 -13.66 -1.82
C PRO A 110 24.78 -12.61 -2.91
N THR A 111 26.02 -12.53 -3.41
CA THR A 111 26.42 -11.51 -4.41
C THR A 111 25.71 -11.63 -5.75
N ASP A 112 25.16 -12.80 -6.08
CA ASP A 112 24.32 -13.02 -7.27
C ASP A 112 22.85 -12.66 -7.05
N SER A 113 22.50 -12.22 -5.84
CA SER A 113 21.13 -11.98 -5.37
C SER A 113 20.96 -10.62 -4.69
N LEU A 114 21.91 -9.69 -4.82
CA LEU A 114 21.91 -8.40 -4.12
C LEU A 114 20.68 -7.54 -4.46
N GLY A 115 20.21 -7.62 -5.71
CA GLY A 115 19.02 -6.92 -6.20
C GLY A 115 17.67 -7.50 -5.74
N TYR A 116 17.65 -8.55 -4.92
CA TYR A 116 16.42 -9.05 -4.29
C TYR A 116 16.25 -8.45 -2.90
N ILE A 117 15.08 -7.87 -2.62
CA ILE A 117 14.79 -7.20 -1.35
C ILE A 117 14.73 -8.15 -0.14
N ASN A 118 14.70 -9.47 -0.35
CA ASN A 118 14.62 -10.43 0.74
C ASN A 118 15.81 -10.34 1.70
N GLY A 119 15.53 -10.45 2.99
CA GLY A 119 16.55 -10.60 4.03
C GLY A 119 16.99 -12.05 4.21
N ASN A 120 18.09 -12.23 4.93
CA ASN A 120 18.60 -13.52 5.41
C ASN A 120 17.97 -13.85 6.77
N GLY A 121 16.69 -14.21 6.77
CA GLY A 121 15.97 -14.58 7.99
C GLY A 121 14.66 -15.32 7.71
N VAL A 122 13.85 -15.46 8.74
CA VAL A 122 12.47 -15.94 8.63
C VAL A 122 11.54 -14.76 8.38
N ASP A 123 10.72 -14.84 7.33
CA ASP A 123 9.67 -13.85 7.07
C ASP A 123 8.47 -14.09 8.01
N LEU A 124 8.18 -13.11 8.88
CA LEU A 124 7.10 -13.22 9.87
C LEU A 124 5.72 -12.90 9.31
N PHE A 125 5.61 -12.01 8.32
CA PHE A 125 4.33 -11.46 7.90
C PHE A 125 3.88 -11.94 6.53
N GLY A 126 4.78 -12.25 5.60
CA GLY A 126 4.54 -13.10 4.41
C GLY A 126 3.43 -12.72 3.42
N GLY A 127 2.57 -11.77 3.77
CA GLY A 127 1.25 -11.58 3.21
C GLY A 127 0.94 -10.14 2.82
N LYS A 128 -0.10 -9.98 2.03
CA LYS A 128 -0.49 -8.70 1.42
C LYS A 128 -1.58 -8.00 2.22
N THR A 129 -1.31 -6.75 2.55
CA THR A 129 -2.28 -5.84 3.19
C THR A 129 -3.10 -5.07 2.15
N GLN A 130 -2.62 -4.99 0.89
CA GLN A 130 -3.22 -4.23 -0.22
C GLN A 130 -3.35 -2.72 0.04
N GLY A 131 -2.65 -2.19 1.06
CA GLY A 131 -2.74 -0.79 1.48
C GLY A 131 -4.01 -0.47 2.27
N HIS A 132 -4.78 -1.48 2.67
CA HIS A 132 -5.95 -1.30 3.52
C HIS A 132 -5.57 -0.82 4.92
N PRO A 133 -6.48 -0.18 5.70
CA PRO A 133 -6.09 0.52 6.93
C PRO A 133 -5.34 -0.32 7.96
N TYR A 134 -5.65 -1.62 8.05
CA TYR A 134 -4.92 -2.55 8.92
C TYR A 134 -3.44 -2.74 8.54
N HIS A 135 -3.00 -2.32 7.34
CA HIS A 135 -1.60 -2.17 6.96
C HIS A 135 -0.83 -1.36 8.01
N LEU A 136 -1.42 -0.27 8.51
CA LEU A 136 -0.80 0.59 9.53
C LEU A 136 -0.61 -0.17 10.85
N ALA A 137 -1.55 -1.05 11.21
CA ALA A 137 -1.43 -1.88 12.40
C ALA A 137 -0.28 -2.89 12.27
N ILE A 138 -0.17 -3.56 11.11
CA ILE A 138 0.94 -4.50 10.85
C ILE A 138 2.28 -3.77 10.79
N LEU A 139 2.33 -2.60 10.13
CA LEU A 139 3.52 -1.72 10.11
C LEU A 139 3.97 -1.33 11.51
N ALA A 140 3.03 -0.95 12.38
CA ALA A 140 3.34 -0.58 13.76
C ALA A 140 3.91 -1.76 14.57
N VAL A 141 3.40 -2.98 14.37
CA VAL A 141 4.00 -4.20 14.97
C VAL A 141 5.39 -4.46 14.41
N ALA A 142 5.63 -4.24 13.12
CA ALA A 142 6.94 -4.39 12.52
C ALA A 142 7.97 -3.39 13.08
N ILE A 143 7.58 -2.11 13.20
CA ILE A 143 8.39 -1.04 13.81
C ILE A 143 8.74 -1.38 15.26
N LEU A 144 7.76 -1.86 16.04
CA LEU A 144 7.97 -2.32 17.41
C LEU A 144 9.00 -3.45 17.46
N SER A 145 8.85 -4.46 16.60
CA SER A 145 9.73 -5.62 16.55
C SER A 145 11.16 -5.24 16.19
N GLU A 146 11.35 -4.35 15.20
CA GLU A 146 12.68 -3.87 14.81
C GLU A 146 13.31 -2.96 15.87
N THR A 147 12.52 -2.14 16.55
CA THR A 147 13.02 -1.34 17.68
C THR A 147 13.59 -2.24 18.80
N ARG A 148 12.97 -3.39 19.02
CA ARG A 148 13.29 -4.29 20.13
C ARG A 148 14.42 -5.26 19.78
N PHE A 149 14.54 -5.60 18.50
CA PHE A 149 15.59 -6.47 17.97
C PHE A 149 16.29 -5.82 16.76
N PRO A 150 16.98 -4.69 16.94
CA PRO A 150 17.50 -3.88 15.83
C PRO A 150 18.52 -4.61 14.96
N GLU A 151 19.24 -5.59 15.52
CA GLU A 151 20.23 -6.38 14.79
C GLU A 151 19.66 -7.70 14.24
N GLN A 152 18.45 -8.10 14.65
CA GLN A 152 17.84 -9.36 14.21
C GLN A 152 16.71 -9.14 13.22
N CYS A 153 16.13 -7.94 13.18
CA CYS A 153 14.98 -7.62 12.35
C CYS A 153 15.35 -6.75 11.14
N TYR A 154 14.59 -6.93 10.06
CA TYR A 154 14.60 -6.07 8.89
C TYR A 154 13.18 -5.90 8.36
N LEU A 155 12.62 -4.70 8.55
CA LEU A 155 11.36 -4.27 7.96
C LEU A 155 11.55 -3.78 6.52
N PHE A 156 10.69 -4.26 5.63
CA PHE A 156 10.59 -3.75 4.26
C PHE A 156 9.17 -3.91 3.72
N GLY A 157 8.88 -3.23 2.62
CA GLY A 157 7.57 -3.31 1.98
C GLY A 157 7.19 -2.02 1.28
N ASP A 158 5.89 -1.89 1.01
CA ASP A 158 5.30 -0.67 0.49
C ASP A 158 5.03 0.28 1.67
N ILE A 159 6.12 0.87 2.18
CA ILE A 159 6.12 1.74 3.36
C ILE A 159 6.62 3.13 2.99
N GLU A 160 5.92 4.17 3.46
CA GLU A 160 6.31 5.56 3.23
C GLU A 160 6.78 6.22 4.53
N SER A 161 7.70 7.19 4.42
CA SER A 161 8.26 7.90 5.58
C SER A 161 7.18 8.56 6.44
N VAL A 162 6.17 9.17 5.82
CA VAL A 162 5.03 9.78 6.51
C VAL A 162 4.25 8.74 7.33
N GLN A 163 4.01 7.56 6.77
CA GLN A 163 3.31 6.47 7.48
C GLN A 163 4.14 6.00 8.68
N VAL A 164 5.45 5.81 8.50
CA VAL A 164 6.36 5.41 9.57
C VAL A 164 6.41 6.46 10.68
N ASP A 165 6.48 7.74 10.35
CA ASP A 165 6.45 8.83 11.34
C ASP A 165 5.16 8.82 12.18
N HIS A 166 4.02 8.59 11.53
CA HIS A 166 2.74 8.46 12.22
C HIS A 166 2.69 7.20 13.09
N MET A 167 3.15 6.05 12.60
CA MET A 167 3.13 4.80 13.35
C MET A 167 4.12 4.79 14.50
N CYS A 168 5.33 5.33 14.32
CA CYS A 168 6.27 5.55 15.43
C CYS A 168 5.63 6.40 16.53
N ARG A 169 5.00 7.52 16.17
CA ARG A 169 4.30 8.35 17.16
C ARG A 169 3.20 7.59 17.89
N TRP A 170 2.38 6.85 17.15
CA TRP A 170 1.28 6.07 17.73
C TRP A 170 1.76 4.96 18.68
N VAL A 171 2.79 4.20 18.28
CA VAL A 171 3.38 3.15 19.11
C VAL A 171 3.99 3.74 20.38
N HIS A 172 4.70 4.87 20.28
CA HIS A 172 5.26 5.58 21.43
C HIS A 172 4.16 6.04 22.39
N GLU A 173 3.09 6.66 21.87
CA GLU A 173 1.96 7.15 22.68
C GLU A 173 1.15 6.02 23.34
N THR A 174 1.14 4.83 22.72
CA THR A 174 0.37 3.66 23.19
C THR A 174 1.13 2.85 24.22
N LEU A 175 2.43 2.63 24.01
CA LEU A 175 3.28 1.76 24.83
C LEU A 175 4.27 2.52 25.73
N ASP A 176 4.30 3.85 25.67
CA ASP A 176 5.24 4.73 26.40
C ASP A 176 6.71 4.29 26.22
N THR A 177 7.09 4.02 24.97
CA THR A 177 8.39 3.43 24.66
C THR A 177 9.17 4.22 23.62
N PRO A 178 10.48 4.42 23.79
CA PRO A 178 11.30 5.05 22.75
C PRO A 178 11.36 4.12 21.54
N LEU A 179 11.22 4.72 20.35
CA LEU A 179 11.31 4.00 19.10
C LEU A 179 12.50 4.45 18.30
N ILE A 180 12.98 3.53 17.48
CA ILE A 180 14.05 3.77 16.54
C ILE A 180 13.42 3.81 15.16
N THR A 181 13.86 4.76 14.32
CA THR A 181 13.49 4.77 12.91
C THR A 181 13.88 3.42 12.28
N PRO A 182 12.97 2.77 11.55
CA PRO A 182 13.30 1.57 10.77
C PRO A 182 14.56 1.77 9.94
N ILE A 183 15.43 0.77 9.93
CA ILE A 183 16.75 0.84 9.31
C ILE A 183 16.65 1.10 7.81
N CYS A 184 15.60 0.63 7.15
CA CYS A 184 15.36 0.89 5.73
C CYS A 184 15.12 2.37 5.40
N LEU A 185 14.79 3.21 6.39
CA LEU A 185 14.63 4.66 6.25
C LEU A 185 15.77 5.46 6.89
N ASP A 186 16.77 4.79 7.46
CA ASP A 186 17.94 5.41 8.08
C ASP A 186 19.20 5.13 7.24
N GLY A 187 19.49 6.04 6.30
CA GLY A 187 20.59 5.86 5.34
C GLY A 187 21.96 5.69 6.00
N GLU A 188 22.19 6.33 7.16
CA GLU A 188 23.46 6.22 7.89
C GLU A 188 23.60 4.85 8.56
N ARG A 189 22.58 4.43 9.32
CA ARG A 189 22.60 3.13 10.02
C ARG A 189 22.60 1.97 9.02
N LEU A 190 21.81 2.08 7.95
CA LEU A 190 21.73 1.05 6.92
C LEU A 190 23.06 0.87 6.20
N TYR A 191 23.66 1.95 5.66
CA TYR A 191 24.88 1.82 4.89
C TYR A 191 26.04 1.30 5.74
N ARG A 192 26.23 1.81 6.97
CA ARG A 192 27.28 1.33 7.88
C ARG A 192 27.16 -0.15 8.20
N ARG A 193 25.94 -0.63 8.41
CA ARG A 193 25.70 -2.04 8.69
C ARG A 193 26.01 -2.89 7.46
N ILE A 194 25.54 -2.48 6.28
CA ILE A 194 25.78 -3.19 5.01
C ILE A 194 27.26 -3.19 4.61
N GLU A 195 27.98 -2.09 4.80
CA GLU A 195 29.40 -1.96 4.48
C GLU A 195 30.24 -3.03 5.21
N ALA A 196 29.88 -3.36 6.45
CA ALA A 196 30.55 -4.41 7.21
C ALA A 196 30.28 -5.84 6.68
N LEU A 197 29.28 -6.03 5.81
CA LEU A 197 28.87 -7.34 5.29
C LEU A 197 29.60 -7.76 4.01
N TYR A 198 30.20 -6.81 3.28
CA TYR A 198 30.77 -7.06 1.96
C TYR A 198 32.20 -6.51 1.84
N GLU A 199 33.10 -7.29 1.23
CA GLU A 199 34.47 -6.86 0.98
C GLU A 199 34.60 -5.85 -0.17
N ASP A 200 33.77 -5.97 -1.21
CA ASP A 200 33.72 -5.02 -2.33
C ASP A 200 32.65 -3.94 -2.03
N PRO A 201 33.04 -2.65 -1.93
CA PRO A 201 32.10 -1.55 -1.70
C PRO A 201 30.98 -1.47 -2.75
N ARG A 202 31.19 -1.99 -3.97
CA ARG A 202 30.13 -2.02 -4.99
C ARG A 202 28.98 -2.95 -4.62
N HIS A 203 29.25 -4.08 -3.96
CA HIS A 203 28.21 -4.96 -3.46
C HIS A 203 27.45 -4.33 -2.29
N ALA A 204 28.15 -3.58 -1.43
CA ALA A 204 27.51 -2.81 -0.36
C ALA A 204 26.57 -1.73 -0.92
N ILE A 205 27.01 -1.00 -1.96
CA ILE A 205 26.17 0.00 -2.64
C ILE A 205 24.93 -0.65 -3.27
N GLU A 206 25.11 -1.73 -4.05
CA GLU A 206 23.98 -2.43 -4.69
C GLU A 206 22.98 -2.97 -3.67
N ARG A 207 23.47 -3.51 -2.55
CA ARG A 207 22.62 -3.97 -1.46
C ARG A 207 21.90 -2.82 -0.79
N PHE A 208 22.58 -1.70 -0.52
CA PHE A 208 21.97 -0.51 0.07
C PHE A 208 20.81 0.02 -0.79
N GLN A 209 21.04 0.19 -2.10
CA GLN A 209 20.02 0.65 -3.05
C GLN A 209 18.80 -0.29 -3.10
N THR A 210 19.00 -1.58 -2.84
CA THR A 210 17.91 -2.55 -2.82
C THR A 210 17.06 -2.48 -1.54
N LEU A 211 17.69 -2.14 -0.40
CA LEU A 211 17.03 -2.21 0.91
C LEU A 211 16.52 -0.86 1.43
N PHE A 212 17.04 0.24 0.90
CA PHE A 212 16.63 1.58 1.31
C PHE A 212 15.22 1.90 0.77
N ALA A 213 14.32 2.32 1.66
CA ALA A 213 12.90 2.60 1.37
C ALA A 213 12.60 4.10 1.27
N GLY A 214 13.61 4.97 1.44
CA GLY A 214 13.44 6.41 1.26
C GLY A 214 13.37 6.81 -0.22
N SER A 215 13.31 8.11 -0.48
CA SER A 215 13.30 8.62 -1.85
C SER A 215 14.62 8.33 -2.58
N ASN A 216 14.57 8.27 -3.92
CA ASN A 216 15.78 8.10 -4.75
C ASN A 216 16.83 9.19 -4.45
N THR A 217 16.40 10.43 -4.19
CA THR A 217 17.31 11.53 -3.85
C THR A 217 18.00 11.27 -2.51
N GLU A 218 17.26 10.92 -1.46
CA GLU A 218 17.82 10.59 -0.14
C GLU A 218 18.76 9.37 -0.18
N GLU A 219 18.42 8.36 -1.01
CA GLU A 219 19.29 7.21 -1.25
C GLU A 219 20.65 7.65 -1.77
N PHE A 220 20.65 8.47 -2.84
CA PHE A 220 21.87 8.89 -3.49
C PHE A 220 22.69 9.85 -2.63
N GLU A 221 22.03 10.76 -1.91
CA GLU A 221 22.67 11.62 -0.92
C GLU A 221 23.35 10.82 0.19
N SER A 222 22.68 9.76 0.67
CA SER A 222 23.24 8.87 1.69
C SER A 222 24.48 8.15 1.17
N LEU A 223 24.45 7.63 -0.05
CA LEU A 223 25.61 7.03 -0.70
C LEU A 223 26.76 8.03 -0.85
N LEU A 224 26.49 9.24 -1.35
CA LEU A 224 27.52 10.27 -1.50
C LEU A 224 28.14 10.72 -0.18
N ARG A 225 27.38 10.63 0.92
CA ARG A 225 27.82 11.03 2.26
C ARG A 225 28.60 9.94 2.99
N TYR A 226 28.18 8.68 2.86
CA TYR A 226 28.69 7.58 3.68
C TYR A 226 29.58 6.59 2.94
N ALA A 227 29.43 6.46 1.62
CA ALA A 227 30.28 5.60 0.79
C ALA A 227 31.47 6.38 0.19
N GLU A 228 32.43 5.65 -0.39
CA GLU A 228 33.49 6.29 -1.17
C GLU A 228 32.91 6.92 -2.45
N ARG A 229 32.88 8.25 -2.52
CA ARG A 229 32.31 9.03 -3.63
C ARG A 229 32.72 8.51 -5.01
N ARG A 230 33.99 8.17 -5.21
CA ARG A 230 34.48 7.65 -6.50
C ARG A 230 33.77 6.36 -6.89
N VAL A 231 33.57 5.44 -5.96
CA VAL A 231 32.89 4.17 -6.21
C VAL A 231 31.41 4.40 -6.50
N VAL A 232 30.76 5.33 -5.78
CA VAL A 232 29.36 5.72 -6.03
C VAL A 232 29.20 6.26 -7.45
N LEU A 233 30.08 7.17 -7.88
CA LEU A 233 30.06 7.73 -9.23
C LEU A 233 30.33 6.65 -10.30
N ASP A 234 31.28 5.73 -10.06
CA ASP A 234 31.54 4.61 -10.97
C ASP A 234 30.30 3.70 -11.13
N VAL A 235 29.59 3.40 -10.03
CA VAL A 235 28.33 2.63 -10.06
C VAL A 235 27.25 3.38 -10.81
N PHE A 236 27.03 4.66 -10.48
CA PHE A 236 26.07 5.53 -11.16
C PHE A 236 26.32 5.61 -12.67
N MET A 237 27.58 5.83 -13.08
CA MET A 237 27.98 5.86 -14.49
C MET A 237 27.66 4.55 -15.20
N LYS A 238 27.91 3.42 -14.55
CA LYS A 238 27.60 2.08 -15.09
C LYS A 238 26.10 1.87 -15.23
N GLU A 239 25.30 2.30 -14.25
CA GLU A 239 23.83 2.22 -14.29
C GLU A 239 23.24 3.08 -15.40
N LEU A 240 23.62 4.36 -15.44
CA LEU A 240 23.20 5.30 -16.48
C LEU A 240 23.62 4.78 -17.87
N GLY A 241 24.86 4.30 -17.99
CA GLY A 241 25.40 3.72 -19.22
C GLY A 241 24.70 2.44 -19.72
N ARG A 242 23.80 1.80 -18.96
CA ARG A 242 22.99 0.65 -19.44
C ARG A 242 21.89 1.07 -20.40
N TYR A 243 21.38 2.31 -20.29
CA TYR A 243 20.29 2.81 -21.13
C TYR A 243 20.75 3.07 -22.57
N SER A 244 19.86 2.88 -23.54
CA SER A 244 20.16 3.15 -24.95
C SER A 244 20.10 4.65 -25.27
N SER A 245 19.26 5.40 -24.57
CA SER A 245 19.05 6.84 -24.77
C SER A 245 18.79 7.55 -23.43
N LEU A 246 19.19 8.83 -23.35
CA LEU A 246 18.90 9.70 -22.21
C LEU A 246 17.39 9.98 -22.03
N ASN A 247 16.59 9.79 -23.09
CA ASN A 247 15.13 10.00 -23.05
C ASN A 247 14.36 8.78 -22.50
N GLN A 248 15.04 7.71 -22.08
CA GLN A 248 14.37 6.60 -21.42
C GLN A 248 14.01 6.98 -19.98
N TYR A 249 12.80 6.63 -19.54
CA TYR A 249 12.27 6.97 -18.21
C TYR A 249 13.27 6.71 -17.06
N GLY A 250 13.95 5.55 -17.08
CA GLY A 250 14.96 5.23 -16.07
C GLY A 250 16.22 6.09 -16.13
N ALA A 251 16.67 6.50 -17.32
CA ALA A 251 17.80 7.42 -17.47
C ALA A 251 17.45 8.82 -16.94
N ILE A 252 16.24 9.31 -17.25
CA ILE A 252 15.71 10.57 -16.73
C ILE A 252 15.66 10.53 -15.19
N GLY A 253 15.16 9.42 -14.62
CA GLY A 253 15.14 9.21 -13.17
C GLY A 253 16.52 9.26 -12.52
N LEU A 254 17.54 8.63 -13.13
CA LEU A 254 18.92 8.68 -12.65
C LEU A 254 19.52 10.09 -12.74
N VAL A 255 19.27 10.81 -13.84
CA VAL A 255 19.75 12.20 -13.99
C VAL A 255 19.07 13.13 -12.98
N SER A 256 17.75 13.00 -12.80
CA SER A 256 16.98 13.75 -11.81
C SER A 256 17.54 13.52 -10.40
N LYS A 257 17.69 12.25 -10.00
CA LYS A 257 18.30 11.83 -8.72
C LYS A 257 19.68 12.47 -8.51
N PHE A 258 20.55 12.44 -9.53
CA PHE A 258 21.90 13.01 -9.45
C PHE A 258 21.86 14.52 -9.25
N LEU A 259 21.08 15.24 -10.05
CA LEU A 259 21.00 16.70 -9.98
C LEU A 259 20.34 17.17 -8.69
N SER A 260 19.30 16.50 -8.21
CA SER A 260 18.65 16.82 -6.93
C SER A 260 19.61 16.66 -5.75
N ALA A 261 20.45 15.63 -5.75
CA ALA A 261 21.38 15.37 -4.65
C ALA A 261 22.65 16.24 -4.69
N THR A 262 23.15 16.59 -5.88
CA THR A 262 24.46 17.27 -6.04
C THR A 262 24.35 18.73 -6.45
N GLY A 263 23.30 19.09 -7.18
CA GLY A 263 23.19 20.34 -7.91
C GLY A 263 24.23 20.53 -9.02
N ASP A 264 25.10 19.55 -9.30
CA ASP A 264 26.30 19.73 -10.13
C ASP A 264 26.05 19.38 -11.60
N LEU A 265 25.64 20.37 -12.38
CA LEU A 265 25.40 20.19 -13.81
C LEU A 265 26.70 19.93 -14.59
N GLU A 266 27.84 20.49 -14.16
CA GLU A 266 29.12 20.33 -14.84
C GLU A 266 29.63 18.88 -14.71
N GLU A 267 29.56 18.32 -13.50
CA GLU A 267 29.94 16.92 -13.24
C GLU A 267 29.04 15.95 -14.01
N LEU A 268 27.72 16.23 -14.08
CA LEU A 268 26.79 15.44 -14.90
C LEU A 268 27.19 15.44 -16.37
N ILE A 269 27.50 16.61 -16.94
CA ILE A 269 27.94 16.71 -18.34
C ILE A 269 29.22 15.90 -18.55
N GLY A 270 30.19 16.01 -17.63
CA GLY A 270 31.42 15.22 -17.66
C GLY A 270 31.15 13.72 -17.67
N ILE A 271 30.20 13.26 -16.83
CA ILE A 271 29.76 11.85 -16.77
C ILE A 271 29.16 11.40 -18.11
N VAL A 272 28.22 12.16 -18.67
CA VAL A 272 27.53 11.80 -19.92
C VAL A 272 28.51 11.72 -21.10
N LEU A 273 29.43 12.69 -21.22
CA LEU A 273 30.47 12.67 -22.24
C LEU A 273 31.40 11.47 -22.09
N ASN A 274 31.79 11.13 -20.86
CA ASN A 274 32.63 9.98 -20.59
C ASN A 274 31.93 8.66 -20.99
N ILE A 275 30.63 8.52 -20.69
CA ILE A 275 29.84 7.36 -21.13
C ILE A 275 29.78 7.28 -22.66
N ALA A 276 29.57 8.42 -23.33
CA ALA A 276 29.52 8.48 -24.80
C ALA A 276 30.83 8.02 -25.45
N GLU A 277 31.97 8.45 -24.90
CA GLU A 277 33.31 8.07 -25.36
C GLU A 277 33.61 6.57 -25.13
N GLN A 278 33.27 6.04 -23.96
CA GLN A 278 33.52 4.63 -23.62
C GLN A 278 32.60 3.65 -24.37
N GLY A 279 31.33 4.03 -24.59
CA GLY A 279 30.27 3.12 -25.03
C GLY A 279 30.02 3.05 -26.54
N LYS A 280 30.66 3.90 -27.36
CA LYS A 280 30.31 4.08 -28.78
C LYS A 280 28.79 4.30 -29.00
N LYS A 281 28.16 5.14 -28.17
CA LYS A 281 26.73 5.50 -28.28
C LYS A 281 26.51 6.93 -28.83
N PRO A 282 27.12 7.36 -29.95
CA PRO A 282 27.28 8.79 -30.23
C PRO A 282 25.99 9.54 -30.61
N GLU A 283 24.98 8.88 -31.18
CA GLU A 283 23.82 9.60 -31.75
C GLU A 283 22.86 10.13 -30.66
N ASP A 284 22.65 9.38 -29.57
CA ASP A 284 21.72 9.75 -28.48
C ASP A 284 22.43 10.16 -27.16
N TRP A 285 23.76 10.15 -27.14
CA TRP A 285 24.58 10.51 -25.97
C TRP A 285 25.54 11.65 -26.33
N ASN A 286 24.99 12.86 -26.42
CA ASN A 286 25.72 14.09 -26.69
C ASN A 286 25.10 15.25 -25.90
N LEU A 287 25.74 16.43 -25.97
CA LEU A 287 25.31 17.60 -25.22
C LEU A 287 23.94 18.10 -25.68
N GLU A 288 23.64 18.02 -26.97
CA GLU A 288 22.34 18.42 -27.50
C GLU A 288 21.20 17.55 -26.93
N ALA A 289 21.36 16.23 -26.95
CA ALA A 289 20.38 15.29 -26.41
C ALA A 289 20.20 15.44 -24.89
N LEU A 290 21.30 15.65 -24.16
CA LEU A 290 21.24 15.94 -22.72
C LEU A 290 20.49 17.24 -22.45
N LEU A 291 20.83 18.31 -23.15
CA LEU A 291 20.19 19.62 -22.98
C LEU A 291 18.70 19.57 -23.30
N GLU A 292 18.34 18.93 -24.42
CA GLU A 292 16.94 18.73 -24.81
C GLU A 292 16.18 17.98 -23.71
N MET A 293 16.72 16.86 -23.22
CA MET A 293 16.11 16.08 -22.14
C MET A 293 15.94 16.92 -20.87
N LEU A 294 16.97 17.64 -20.42
CA LEU A 294 16.90 18.48 -19.22
C LEU A 294 15.80 19.54 -19.31
N CYS A 295 15.71 20.25 -20.44
CA CYS A 295 14.69 21.28 -20.66
C CYS A 295 13.29 20.69 -20.86
N HIS A 296 13.17 19.55 -21.53
CA HIS A 296 11.91 18.85 -21.73
C HIS A 296 11.31 18.35 -20.40
N HIS A 297 12.18 18.04 -19.43
CA HIS A 297 11.84 17.63 -18.07
C HIS A 297 11.94 18.78 -17.06
N TYR A 298 11.65 19.99 -17.54
CA TYR A 298 11.35 21.18 -16.76
C TYR A 298 12.50 21.77 -15.95
N LEU A 299 13.78 21.38 -16.16
CA LEU A 299 14.92 21.92 -15.39
C LEU A 299 14.95 23.46 -15.34
N THR A 300 14.53 24.13 -16.42
CA THR A 300 14.55 25.60 -16.54
C THR A 300 13.29 26.31 -16.07
N PHE A 301 12.26 25.57 -15.65
CA PHE A 301 11.00 26.13 -15.17
C PHE A 301 11.06 26.35 -13.66
N PRO A 302 10.62 27.50 -13.12
CA PRO A 302 10.46 27.66 -11.68
C PRO A 302 9.53 26.59 -11.10
N CYS A 303 9.83 26.06 -9.89
CA CYS A 303 9.01 25.02 -9.25
C CYS A 303 7.52 25.40 -9.14
N GLU A 304 7.23 26.69 -8.96
CA GLU A 304 5.86 27.22 -8.91
C GLU A 304 5.07 27.01 -10.21
N GLU A 305 5.72 27.09 -11.38
CA GLU A 305 5.08 26.82 -12.67
C GLU A 305 4.78 25.32 -12.84
N ARG A 306 5.51 24.44 -12.17
CA ARG A 306 5.38 22.98 -12.31
C ARG A 306 4.25 22.36 -11.49
N LYS A 307 3.60 23.14 -10.62
CA LYS A 307 2.50 22.71 -9.74
C LYS A 307 1.44 21.80 -10.39
N PRO A 308 0.99 22.03 -11.63
CA PRO A 308 0.04 21.13 -12.29
C PRO A 308 0.51 19.67 -12.40
N LEU A 309 1.81 19.40 -12.44
CA LEU A 309 2.37 18.05 -12.50
C LEU A 309 2.10 17.25 -11.23
N GLY A 310 2.11 17.92 -10.07
CA GLY A 310 1.88 17.29 -8.76
C GLY A 310 0.46 16.72 -8.59
N ALA A 311 -0.50 17.12 -9.41
CA ALA A 311 -1.84 16.51 -9.41
C ALA A 311 -1.86 15.05 -9.93
N LEU A 312 -0.76 14.62 -10.57
CA LEU A 312 -0.56 13.24 -11.04
C LEU A 312 0.11 12.37 -9.98
N ASP A 313 0.67 12.98 -8.93
CA ASP A 313 1.26 12.25 -7.81
C ASP A 313 0.19 11.72 -6.87
N HIS A 314 0.56 10.63 -6.21
CA HIS A 314 -0.21 10.14 -5.08
C HIS A 314 -0.05 11.12 -3.90
N PRO A 315 -1.12 11.57 -3.22
CA PRO A 315 -1.00 12.52 -2.13
C PRO A 315 -0.19 11.94 -0.97
N GLN A 316 0.82 12.67 -0.50
CA GLN A 316 1.75 12.20 0.56
C GLN A 316 1.07 11.85 1.90
N ASP A 317 -0.10 12.44 2.18
CA ASP A 317 -0.88 12.19 3.41
C ASP A 317 -1.92 11.07 3.25
N GLU A 318 -1.92 10.37 2.12
CA GLU A 318 -2.84 9.29 1.80
C GLU A 318 -2.09 7.98 1.68
N MET A 319 -2.64 6.88 2.20
CA MET A 319 -2.03 5.57 1.97
C MET A 319 -2.24 5.15 0.51
N PRO A 320 -1.19 4.66 -0.18
CA PRO A 320 -1.36 4.07 -1.49
C PRO A 320 -2.14 2.76 -1.37
N THR A 321 -2.98 2.49 -2.35
CA THR A 321 -3.68 1.22 -2.54
C THR A 321 -3.15 0.50 -3.77
N ILE A 322 -3.53 -0.77 -3.97
CA ILE A 322 -3.18 -1.48 -5.20
C ILE A 322 -3.74 -0.81 -6.46
N ASP A 323 -4.89 -0.15 -6.35
CA ASP A 323 -5.50 0.60 -7.46
C ASP A 323 -4.68 1.85 -7.80
N ASP A 324 -4.10 2.51 -6.79
CA ASP A 324 -3.18 3.64 -6.99
C ASP A 324 -1.89 3.19 -7.67
N ALA A 325 -1.28 2.09 -7.21
CA ALA A 325 -0.06 1.54 -7.80
C ALA A 325 -0.27 1.12 -9.27
N LEU A 326 -1.41 0.49 -9.57
CA LEU A 326 -1.80 0.15 -10.94
C LEU A 326 -1.98 1.42 -11.80
N SER A 327 -2.68 2.42 -11.26
CA SER A 327 -2.91 3.69 -11.95
C SER A 327 -1.59 4.39 -12.28
N GLN A 328 -0.64 4.44 -11.35
CA GLN A 328 0.69 5.00 -11.57
C GLN A 328 1.45 4.24 -12.67
N ALA A 329 1.42 2.91 -12.67
CA ALA A 329 2.07 2.10 -13.70
C ALA A 329 1.46 2.38 -15.10
N PHE A 330 0.13 2.49 -15.21
CA PHE A 330 -0.53 2.83 -16.47
C PHE A 330 -0.19 4.25 -16.93
N MET A 331 -0.12 5.22 -16.02
CA MET A 331 0.30 6.58 -16.36
C MET A 331 1.73 6.61 -16.89
N ILE A 332 2.67 5.91 -16.25
CA ILE A 332 4.06 5.81 -16.74
C ILE A 332 4.09 5.21 -18.16
N MET A 333 3.37 4.11 -18.40
CA MET A 333 3.28 3.51 -19.74
C MET A 333 2.61 4.44 -20.77
N ALA A 334 1.68 5.29 -20.33
CA ALA A 334 1.03 6.30 -21.17
C ALA A 334 1.89 7.55 -21.41
N GLY A 335 3.13 7.59 -20.89
CA GLY A 335 4.06 8.71 -21.07
C GLY A 335 3.83 9.84 -20.08
N ARG A 336 3.50 9.52 -18.82
CA ARG A 336 3.45 10.49 -17.71
C ARG A 336 4.67 11.42 -17.77
N PRO A 337 4.48 12.74 -17.79
CA PRO A 337 5.58 13.68 -17.71
C PRO A 337 6.37 13.46 -16.42
N THR A 338 7.70 13.43 -16.55
CA THR A 338 8.63 13.42 -15.43
C THR A 338 9.25 14.80 -15.27
N GLU A 339 9.53 15.19 -14.04
CA GLU A 339 10.26 16.40 -13.72
C GLU A 339 11.63 16.10 -13.12
N ILE A 340 12.59 16.98 -13.40
CA ILE A 340 13.85 17.05 -12.68
C ILE A 340 13.62 17.99 -11.50
N ASP A 341 13.71 17.48 -10.28
CA ASP A 341 13.37 18.20 -9.04
C ASP A 341 14.47 19.19 -8.61
N VAL A 342 14.92 20.01 -9.57
CA VAL A 342 15.83 21.15 -9.42
C VAL A 342 15.45 22.21 -10.43
N HIS A 343 15.54 23.49 -10.06
CA HIS A 343 15.43 24.62 -10.98
C HIS A 343 16.79 25.23 -11.27
N ARG A 344 17.05 25.53 -12.55
CA ARG A 344 18.23 26.28 -13.02
C ARG A 344 17.80 27.36 -14.00
N GLU A 345 18.37 28.55 -13.87
CA GLU A 345 18.07 29.62 -14.80
C GLU A 345 18.56 29.29 -16.21
N VAL A 346 17.79 29.65 -17.24
CA VAL A 346 18.16 29.42 -18.65
C VAL A 346 19.57 29.94 -18.97
N SER A 347 19.92 31.10 -18.41
CA SER A 347 21.25 31.68 -18.60
C SER A 347 22.36 30.82 -17.99
N GLU A 348 22.15 30.26 -16.80
CA GLU A 348 23.10 29.39 -16.10
C GLU A 348 23.31 28.08 -16.87
N VAL A 349 22.21 27.44 -17.31
CA VAL A 349 22.26 26.23 -18.14
C VAL A 349 23.02 26.52 -19.43
N LEU A 350 22.69 27.60 -20.15
CA LEU A 350 23.35 27.94 -21.40
C LEU A 350 24.85 28.19 -21.22
N GLU A 351 25.27 28.94 -20.19
CA GLU A 351 26.69 29.20 -19.93
C GLU A 351 27.45 27.92 -19.55
N THR A 352 26.83 27.03 -18.78
CA THR A 352 27.43 25.75 -18.39
C THR A 352 27.75 24.89 -19.63
N PHE A 353 26.78 24.75 -20.53
CA PHE A 353 26.98 24.01 -21.80
C PHE A 353 27.96 24.72 -22.75
N CYS A 354 27.91 26.06 -22.83
CA CYS A 354 28.82 26.86 -23.65
C CYS A 354 30.26 26.87 -23.14
N THR A 355 30.50 26.59 -21.86
CA THR A 355 31.87 26.46 -21.32
C THR A 355 32.58 25.26 -21.94
N ILE A 356 31.83 24.21 -22.29
CA ILE A 356 32.37 22.97 -22.87
C ILE A 356 32.39 23.03 -24.40
N GLN A 357 31.32 23.53 -25.05
CA GLN A 357 31.23 23.70 -26.51
C GLN A 357 30.76 25.12 -26.89
N PRO A 358 31.65 26.14 -26.84
CA PRO A 358 31.28 27.53 -27.08
C PRO A 358 30.71 27.78 -28.49
N GLU A 359 31.18 27.03 -29.48
CA GLU A 359 30.76 27.14 -30.87
C GLU A 359 29.29 26.75 -31.10
N LYS A 360 28.71 25.95 -30.20
CA LYS A 360 27.32 25.49 -30.30
C LYS A 360 26.31 26.39 -29.59
N ARG A 361 26.73 27.56 -29.08
CA ARG A 361 25.85 28.49 -28.34
C ARG A 361 24.52 28.80 -29.04
N ALA A 362 24.55 28.99 -30.36
CA ALA A 362 23.34 29.25 -31.14
C ALA A 362 22.39 28.04 -31.16
N VAL A 363 22.94 26.84 -31.35
CA VAL A 363 22.21 25.57 -31.35
C VAL A 363 21.61 25.29 -29.97
N PHE A 364 22.38 25.45 -28.90
CA PHE A 364 21.88 25.25 -27.53
C PHE A 364 20.74 26.20 -27.19
N ARG A 365 20.81 27.47 -27.62
CA ARG A 365 19.72 28.42 -27.41
C ARG A 365 18.44 27.99 -28.14
N GLU A 366 18.57 27.48 -29.36
CA GLU A 366 17.43 26.98 -30.12
C GLU A 366 16.81 25.74 -29.46
N ILE A 367 17.63 24.80 -29.00
CA ILE A 367 17.18 23.61 -28.25
C ILE A 367 16.40 24.00 -27.00
N ILE A 368 16.96 24.89 -26.16
CA ILE A 368 16.29 25.35 -24.94
C ILE A 368 14.93 25.96 -25.30
N SER A 369 14.90 26.90 -26.27
CA SER A 369 13.65 27.56 -26.66
C SER A 369 12.59 26.58 -27.18
N SER A 370 13.00 25.60 -27.99
CA SER A 370 12.09 24.61 -28.56
C SER A 370 11.57 23.64 -27.49
N ALA A 371 12.45 23.17 -26.60
CA ALA A 371 12.11 22.26 -25.52
C ALA A 371 11.20 22.94 -24.47
N GLU A 372 11.48 24.19 -24.11
CA GLU A 372 10.62 24.97 -23.22
C GLU A 372 9.24 25.20 -23.80
N GLN A 373 9.14 25.50 -25.11
CA GLN A 373 7.83 25.65 -25.75
C GLN A 373 7.03 24.35 -25.66
N ALA A 374 7.63 23.21 -26.03
CA ALA A 374 6.98 21.91 -25.95
C ALA A 374 6.57 21.53 -24.51
N ALA A 375 7.43 21.80 -23.53
CA ALA A 375 7.16 21.54 -22.12
C ALA A 375 6.00 22.41 -21.60
N ARG A 376 5.91 23.67 -22.03
CA ARG A 376 4.82 24.59 -21.67
C ARG A 376 3.47 24.17 -22.27
N GLU A 377 3.45 23.75 -23.53
CA GLU A 377 2.24 23.20 -24.19
C GLU A 377 1.71 21.95 -23.45
N LYS A 378 2.61 21.06 -23.01
CA LYS A 378 2.24 19.89 -22.19
C LYS A 378 1.66 20.29 -20.83
N LEU A 379 2.30 21.26 -20.17
CA LEU A 379 1.86 21.75 -18.87
C LEU A 379 0.47 22.38 -18.93
N GLU A 380 0.18 23.18 -19.95
CA GLU A 380 -1.15 23.77 -20.21
C GLU A 380 -2.22 22.70 -20.44
N THR A 381 -1.86 21.63 -21.16
CA THR A 381 -2.76 20.48 -21.37
C THR A 381 -3.12 19.81 -20.04
N ILE A 382 -2.13 19.58 -19.18
CA ILE A 382 -2.33 18.96 -17.86
C ILE A 382 -3.15 19.86 -16.95
N GLU A 383 -2.85 21.16 -16.93
CA GLU A 383 -3.62 22.12 -16.14
C GLU A 383 -5.10 22.16 -16.55
N THR A 384 -5.38 22.06 -17.85
CA THR A 384 -6.75 21.99 -18.37
C THR A 384 -7.46 20.72 -17.89
N LEU A 385 -6.80 19.56 -18.00
CA LEU A 385 -7.34 18.28 -17.54
C LEU A 385 -7.58 18.28 -16.01
N ASN A 386 -6.69 18.87 -15.23
CA ASN A 386 -6.85 19.00 -13.79
C ASN A 386 -8.08 19.83 -13.44
N ARG A 387 -8.29 20.98 -14.11
CA ARG A 387 -9.48 21.82 -13.91
C ARG A 387 -10.78 21.11 -14.27
N GLU A 388 -10.79 20.33 -15.36
CA GLU A 388 -11.96 19.51 -15.74
C GLU A 388 -12.26 18.43 -14.68
N LYS A 389 -11.22 17.76 -14.17
CA LYS A 389 -11.35 16.76 -13.10
C LYS A 389 -11.89 17.37 -11.82
N GLU A 390 -11.36 18.51 -11.39
CA GLU A 390 -11.81 19.23 -10.19
C GLU A 390 -13.28 19.67 -10.30
N GLN A 391 -13.71 20.14 -11.49
CA GLN A 391 -15.11 20.51 -11.74
C GLN A 391 -16.03 19.30 -11.64
N ASN A 392 -15.66 18.17 -12.26
CA ASN A 392 -16.45 16.94 -12.19
C ASN A 392 -16.53 16.40 -10.74
N GLN A 393 -15.42 16.46 -10.00
CA GLN A 393 -15.40 16.05 -8.59
C GLN A 393 -16.29 16.94 -7.73
N HIS A 394 -16.26 18.27 -7.90
CA HIS A 394 -17.15 19.17 -7.16
C HIS A 394 -18.64 18.95 -7.48
N GLU A 395 -18.98 18.59 -8.72
CA GLU A 395 -20.35 18.25 -9.09
C GLU A 395 -20.84 16.93 -8.47
N ASP A 396 -19.93 15.98 -8.23
CA ASP A 396 -20.23 14.71 -7.57
C ASP A 396 -20.27 14.87 -6.04
N GLU A 397 -19.36 15.66 -5.46
CA GLU A 397 -19.33 15.96 -4.02
C GLU A 397 -20.58 16.72 -3.55
N GLN A 398 -21.15 17.60 -4.37
CA GLN A 398 -22.42 18.28 -4.05
C GLN A 398 -23.65 17.36 -4.10
N LYS A 399 -23.52 16.15 -4.67
CA LYS A 399 -24.62 15.19 -4.83
C LYS A 399 -24.59 14.05 -3.81
N ASP A 400 -23.56 13.92 -2.97
CA ASP A 400 -23.45 12.82 -2.00
C ASP A 400 -23.87 13.23 -0.57
N PRO A 401 -25.13 12.98 -0.15
CA PRO A 401 -25.62 13.31 1.19
C PRO A 401 -24.96 12.49 2.32
N ARG A 402 -24.08 11.52 2.00
CA ARG A 402 -23.49 10.58 2.98
C ARG A 402 -22.31 11.12 3.78
N ARG A 403 -21.66 12.20 3.35
CA ARG A 403 -20.55 12.82 4.10
C ARG A 403 -21.00 13.39 5.46
N GLU A 404 -22.20 13.97 5.54
CA GLU A 404 -22.75 14.47 6.80
C GLU A 404 -23.11 13.33 7.77
N GLU A 405 -23.58 12.20 7.26
CA GLU A 405 -23.96 11.03 8.07
C GLU A 405 -22.74 10.24 8.58
N ILE A 406 -21.67 10.16 7.78
CA ILE A 406 -20.39 9.54 8.15
C ILE A 406 -19.60 10.43 9.13
N ALA A 407 -19.55 11.76 8.91
CA ALA A 407 -19.00 12.71 9.87
C ALA A 407 -19.78 12.69 11.22
N ALA A 408 -21.09 12.46 11.19
CA ALA A 408 -21.91 12.27 12.38
C ALA A 408 -21.64 10.93 13.11
N ARG A 409 -21.22 9.89 12.40
CA ARG A 409 -20.76 8.61 13.00
C ARG A 409 -19.42 8.75 13.72
N ILE A 410 -18.47 9.51 13.16
CA ILE A 410 -17.18 9.84 13.81
C ILE A 410 -17.39 10.70 15.07
N SER A 411 -18.44 11.53 15.08
CA SER A 411 -18.82 12.33 16.24
C SER A 411 -19.46 11.49 17.38
N ARG A 412 -19.75 10.20 17.16
CA ARG A 412 -20.21 9.30 18.22
C ARG A 412 -18.99 8.57 18.81
N PRO A 413 -18.61 8.84 20.06
CA PRO A 413 -17.53 8.13 20.70
C PRO A 413 -17.91 6.65 20.80
N ILE A 414 -17.07 5.79 20.23
CA ILE A 414 -17.08 4.35 20.46
C ILE A 414 -16.79 4.15 21.95
N GLY A 415 -17.76 3.60 22.70
CA GLY A 415 -17.55 2.95 24.00
C GLY A 415 -16.91 3.76 25.14
N ALA A 416 -17.74 4.17 26.09
CA ALA A 416 -17.44 4.49 27.50
C ALA A 416 -15.98 4.35 28.03
N ALA A 417 -15.10 5.26 27.64
CA ALA A 417 -13.93 5.67 28.42
C ALA A 417 -13.70 7.16 28.17
N GLY A 418 -13.33 7.91 29.21
CA GLY A 418 -13.40 9.38 29.24
C GLY A 418 -12.77 10.09 28.04
N LYS A 419 -13.29 11.29 27.73
CA LYS A 419 -12.86 12.19 26.64
C LYS A 419 -11.33 12.38 26.58
N LYS A 420 -10.60 11.44 25.99
CA LYS A 420 -9.22 11.61 25.56
C LYS A 420 -9.29 12.32 24.22
N ALA A 421 -8.60 13.45 24.10
CA ALA A 421 -8.41 14.07 22.79
C ALA A 421 -7.61 13.08 21.92
N LEU A 422 -8.09 12.82 20.70
CA LEU A 422 -7.38 11.96 19.76
C LEU A 422 -6.02 12.55 19.44
N SER A 423 -5.00 11.69 19.39
CA SER A 423 -3.66 12.08 18.99
C SER A 423 -3.59 12.34 17.48
N ARG A 424 -2.53 13.04 17.04
CA ARG A 424 -2.32 13.29 15.60
C ARG A 424 -2.18 11.99 14.80
N ALA A 425 -1.62 10.94 15.42
CA ALA A 425 -1.48 9.65 14.76
C ALA A 425 -2.81 8.89 14.70
N GLU A 426 -3.62 8.94 15.76
CA GLU A 426 -4.98 8.36 15.75
C GLU A 426 -5.86 9.04 14.68
N ILE A 427 -5.76 10.38 14.55
CA ILE A 427 -6.47 11.14 13.50
C ILE A 427 -6.04 10.68 12.10
N TYR A 428 -4.74 10.49 11.88
CA TYR A 428 -4.22 10.00 10.61
C TYR A 428 -4.81 8.61 10.28
N ILE A 429 -4.77 7.68 11.23
CA ILE A 429 -5.33 6.32 11.04
C ILE A 429 -6.81 6.40 10.67
N LEU A 430 -7.61 7.15 11.44
CA LEU A 430 -9.05 7.26 11.20
C LEU A 430 -9.37 7.92 9.85
N LYS A 431 -8.55 8.88 9.40
CA LYS A 431 -8.68 9.47 8.06
C LYS A 431 -8.48 8.43 6.96
N GLN A 432 -7.49 7.53 7.10
CA GLN A 432 -7.27 6.45 6.12
C GLN A 432 -8.39 5.43 6.13
N VAL A 433 -8.91 5.09 7.32
CA VAL A 433 -10.08 4.21 7.50
C VAL A 433 -11.30 4.79 6.79
N GLU A 434 -11.61 6.06 7.02
CA GLU A 434 -12.74 6.76 6.40
C GLU A 434 -12.62 6.76 4.87
N ARG A 435 -11.46 7.19 4.35
CA ARG A 435 -11.20 7.23 2.90
C ARG A 435 -11.40 5.87 2.22
N GLN A 436 -11.04 4.78 2.91
CA GLN A 436 -11.12 3.44 2.35
C GLN A 436 -12.38 2.66 2.74
N THR A 437 -13.27 3.25 3.55
CA THR A 437 -14.53 2.62 3.95
C THR A 437 -15.34 2.22 2.73
N GLU A 438 -15.82 0.98 2.69
CA GLU A 438 -16.56 0.48 1.53
C GLU A 438 -17.84 1.29 1.29
N GLY A 439 -17.90 1.95 0.13
CA GLY A 439 -19.10 2.61 -0.35
C GLY A 439 -19.84 1.74 -1.36
N PHE A 440 -21.16 1.66 -1.22
CA PHE A 440 -22.04 0.97 -2.16
C PHE A 440 -22.99 1.98 -2.82
N ALA A 441 -22.98 2.06 -4.15
CA ALA A 441 -23.85 2.97 -4.89
C ALA A 441 -25.23 2.33 -5.12
N GLU A 442 -26.28 3.14 -5.01
CA GLU A 442 -27.67 2.73 -5.24
C GLU A 442 -28.08 1.45 -4.46
N GLU A 443 -27.66 1.30 -3.20
CA GLU A 443 -27.84 0.09 -2.37
C GLU A 443 -29.21 -0.57 -2.49
N GLU A 444 -30.28 0.20 -2.34
CA GLU A 444 -31.63 -0.34 -2.42
C GLU A 444 -31.95 -0.90 -3.81
N LYS A 445 -31.56 -0.19 -4.88
CA LYS A 445 -31.86 -0.57 -6.26
C LYS A 445 -31.04 -1.81 -6.66
N SER A 446 -29.76 -1.83 -6.29
CA SER A 446 -28.87 -2.98 -6.48
C SER A 446 -29.37 -4.20 -5.71
N THR A 447 -29.81 -4.02 -4.46
CA THR A 447 -30.38 -5.09 -3.63
C THR A 447 -31.69 -5.62 -4.21
N ARG A 448 -32.62 -4.74 -4.66
CA ARG A 448 -33.85 -5.18 -5.36
C ARG A 448 -33.55 -5.99 -6.61
N HIS A 449 -32.54 -5.57 -7.39
CA HIS A 449 -32.13 -6.30 -8.58
C HIS A 449 -31.61 -7.71 -8.24
N MET A 450 -30.71 -7.82 -7.25
CA MET A 450 -30.23 -9.11 -6.75
C MET A 450 -31.36 -9.98 -6.20
N GLY A 451 -32.27 -9.41 -5.39
CA GLY A 451 -33.45 -10.11 -4.87
C GLY A 451 -34.31 -10.70 -5.98
N GLY A 452 -34.56 -9.94 -7.06
CA GLY A 452 -35.28 -10.43 -8.24
C GLY A 452 -34.59 -11.60 -8.94
N GLN A 453 -33.25 -11.61 -9.01
CA GLN A 453 -32.49 -12.74 -9.54
C GLN A 453 -32.58 -13.97 -8.64
N LEU A 454 -32.42 -13.80 -7.32
CA LEU A 454 -32.51 -14.89 -6.34
C LEU A 454 -33.91 -15.53 -6.33
N ARG A 455 -34.97 -14.74 -6.41
CA ARG A 455 -36.35 -15.27 -6.47
C ARG A 455 -36.60 -16.09 -7.73
N ARG A 456 -36.00 -15.73 -8.88
CA ARG A 456 -36.06 -16.58 -10.09
C ARG A 456 -35.33 -17.90 -9.90
N LEU A 457 -34.16 -17.89 -9.24
CA LEU A 457 -33.42 -19.11 -8.90
C LEU A 457 -34.22 -20.02 -7.97
N MET A 458 -34.90 -19.45 -6.97
CA MET A 458 -35.74 -20.21 -6.02
C MET A 458 -37.05 -20.72 -6.63
N ALA A 459 -37.49 -20.20 -7.78
CA ALA A 459 -38.72 -20.64 -8.44
C ALA A 459 -38.53 -21.98 -9.18
N GLU A 460 -37.28 -22.42 -9.39
CA GLU A 460 -36.99 -23.76 -9.90
C GLU A 460 -37.29 -24.82 -8.83
N PRO A 461 -38.00 -25.91 -9.14
CA PRO A 461 -38.36 -26.94 -8.16
C PRO A 461 -37.10 -27.52 -7.49
N SER A 462 -36.89 -27.17 -6.22
CA SER A 462 -35.75 -27.60 -5.43
C SER A 462 -36.17 -27.85 -3.99
N ALA A 463 -35.88 -29.05 -3.48
CA ALA A 463 -36.14 -29.42 -2.10
C ALA A 463 -35.46 -28.48 -1.08
N LEU A 464 -34.43 -27.74 -1.50
CA LEU A 464 -33.73 -26.76 -0.65
C LEU A 464 -34.62 -25.58 -0.22
N PHE A 465 -35.63 -25.21 -1.02
CA PHE A 465 -36.48 -24.04 -0.83
C PHE A 465 -37.95 -24.38 -0.53
N GLU A 466 -38.27 -25.67 -0.40
CA GLU A 466 -39.61 -26.17 -0.04
C GLU A 466 -39.82 -26.23 1.48
N ALA A 467 -38.74 -26.19 2.27
CA ALA A 467 -38.80 -26.13 3.72
C ALA A 467 -39.53 -24.85 4.20
N ARG A 468 -40.30 -24.98 5.28
CA ARG A 468 -41.02 -23.86 5.92
C ARG A 468 -40.54 -23.59 7.33
N ASP A 469 -39.48 -24.25 7.77
CA ASP A 469 -38.94 -24.07 9.09
C ASP A 469 -37.72 -23.14 9.05
N ARG A 470 -37.68 -22.26 10.06
CA ARG A 470 -36.66 -21.25 10.29
C ARG A 470 -35.26 -21.88 10.45
N GLU A 471 -35.21 -22.99 11.15
CA GLU A 471 -33.98 -23.69 11.54
C GLU A 471 -33.21 -24.24 10.34
N HIS A 472 -33.92 -24.79 9.35
CA HIS A 472 -33.37 -25.28 8.09
C HIS A 472 -32.63 -24.17 7.35
N TYR A 473 -33.23 -22.98 7.25
CA TYR A 473 -32.60 -21.85 6.56
C TYR A 473 -31.39 -21.30 7.33
N LEU A 474 -31.47 -21.21 8.66
CA LEU A 474 -30.34 -20.80 9.48
C LEU A 474 -29.15 -21.75 9.35
N ARG A 475 -29.36 -23.07 9.51
CA ARG A 475 -28.31 -24.07 9.31
C ARG A 475 -27.75 -24.01 7.90
N GLY A 476 -28.61 -23.83 6.91
CA GLY A 476 -28.21 -23.65 5.53
C GLY A 476 -27.28 -22.44 5.33
N ILE A 477 -27.59 -21.30 5.97
CA ILE A 477 -26.73 -20.11 5.95
C ILE A 477 -25.40 -20.38 6.66
N TYR A 478 -25.41 -21.05 7.82
CA TYR A 478 -24.18 -21.42 8.55
C TYR A 478 -23.27 -22.30 7.69
N ASP A 479 -23.81 -23.38 7.12
CA ASP A 479 -23.08 -24.29 6.25
C ASP A 479 -22.56 -23.59 4.98
N ALA A 480 -23.34 -22.66 4.43
CA ALA A 480 -22.92 -21.88 3.27
C ALA A 480 -21.71 -20.99 3.57
N THR A 481 -21.58 -20.45 4.79
CA THR A 481 -20.40 -19.65 5.17
C THR A 481 -19.12 -20.48 5.13
N ILE A 482 -19.18 -21.73 5.61
CA ILE A 482 -18.06 -22.66 5.61
C ILE A 482 -17.75 -23.13 4.18
N ARG A 483 -18.77 -23.54 3.43
CA ARG A 483 -18.61 -24.10 2.08
C ARG A 483 -18.13 -23.04 1.09
N ASN A 484 -18.69 -21.84 1.16
CA ASN A 484 -18.42 -20.76 0.21
C ASN A 484 -17.32 -19.82 0.72
N GLY A 485 -16.86 -19.96 1.96
CA GLY A 485 -15.65 -19.34 2.50
C GLY A 485 -15.78 -17.87 2.90
N PHE A 486 -16.96 -17.42 3.32
CA PHE A 486 -17.18 -16.03 3.78
C PHE A 486 -17.57 -16.01 5.25
N ALA A 487 -17.23 -14.93 5.95
CA ALA A 487 -17.63 -14.70 7.33
C ALA A 487 -18.51 -13.44 7.42
N LEU A 488 -19.26 -13.31 8.50
CA LEU A 488 -20.04 -12.13 8.84
C LEU A 488 -19.65 -11.60 10.22
N GLN A 489 -19.84 -10.31 10.47
CA GLN A 489 -19.64 -9.71 11.79
C GLN A 489 -20.57 -10.32 12.84
N GLU A 490 -20.10 -10.37 14.10
CA GLU A 490 -20.91 -10.83 15.25
C GLU A 490 -22.26 -10.11 15.37
N ALA A 491 -22.29 -8.81 15.06
CA ALA A 491 -23.51 -8.01 15.06
C ALA A 491 -24.52 -8.50 14.01
N ALA A 492 -24.05 -8.84 12.80
CA ALA A 492 -24.89 -9.38 11.74
C ALA A 492 -25.43 -10.77 12.12
N TRP A 493 -24.58 -11.64 12.69
CA TRP A 493 -25.01 -12.94 13.20
C TRP A 493 -26.11 -12.82 14.25
N LYS A 494 -25.97 -11.91 15.22
CA LYS A 494 -27.02 -11.67 16.24
C LYS A 494 -28.37 -11.28 15.63
N VAL A 495 -28.38 -10.54 14.52
CA VAL A 495 -29.62 -10.16 13.84
C VAL A 495 -30.17 -11.32 13.02
N ILE A 496 -29.33 -12.05 12.27
CA ILE A 496 -29.75 -13.23 11.49
C ILE A 496 -30.31 -14.31 12.42
N ASP A 497 -29.62 -14.60 13.53
CA ASP A 497 -30.04 -15.58 14.55
C ASP A 497 -31.31 -15.17 15.28
N GLY A 498 -31.71 -13.91 15.21
CA GLY A 498 -32.94 -13.37 15.80
C GLY A 498 -34.04 -13.08 14.78
N GLU A 499 -33.81 -13.33 13.48
CA GLU A 499 -34.80 -13.08 12.44
C GLU A 499 -35.92 -14.12 12.51
N GLU A 500 -37.17 -13.65 12.44
CA GLU A 500 -38.38 -14.48 12.54
C GLU A 500 -39.10 -14.59 11.19
N ASP A 501 -38.84 -13.68 10.24
CA ASP A 501 -39.39 -13.75 8.90
C ASP A 501 -38.68 -14.82 8.07
N VAL A 502 -39.38 -15.94 7.87
CA VAL A 502 -38.90 -17.10 7.10
C VAL A 502 -38.61 -16.73 5.64
N GLU A 503 -39.33 -15.79 5.04
CA GLU A 503 -39.07 -15.39 3.65
C GLU A 503 -37.76 -14.61 3.54
N ILE A 504 -37.44 -13.77 4.52
CA ILE A 504 -36.13 -13.10 4.60
C ILE A 504 -35.01 -14.14 4.74
N LEU A 505 -35.13 -15.06 5.71
CA LEU A 505 -34.12 -16.12 5.91
C LEU A 505 -33.94 -16.99 4.67
N LYS A 506 -35.03 -17.29 3.95
CA LYS A 506 -35.01 -18.03 2.70
C LYS A 506 -34.20 -17.31 1.61
N VAL A 507 -34.37 -15.99 1.45
CA VAL A 507 -33.61 -15.24 0.44
C VAL A 507 -32.15 -15.03 0.87
N LEU A 508 -31.88 -14.82 2.15
CA LEU A 508 -30.51 -14.78 2.69
C LEU A 508 -29.80 -16.13 2.50
N PHE A 509 -30.52 -17.24 2.70
CA PHE A 509 -30.00 -18.58 2.38
C PHE A 509 -29.69 -18.70 0.89
N ALA A 510 -30.60 -18.33 -0.01
CA ALA A 510 -30.35 -18.35 -1.45
C ALA A 510 -29.12 -17.49 -1.83
N LEU A 511 -28.99 -16.28 -1.27
CA LEU A 511 -27.84 -15.42 -1.47
C LEU A 511 -26.53 -16.08 -0.98
N SER A 512 -26.57 -16.74 0.18
CA SER A 512 -25.42 -17.45 0.75
C SER A 512 -24.97 -18.63 -0.11
N LEU A 513 -25.90 -19.31 -0.81
CA LEU A 513 -25.62 -20.47 -1.64
C LEU A 513 -24.88 -20.15 -2.94
N VAL A 514 -25.00 -18.93 -3.47
CA VAL A 514 -24.40 -18.54 -4.76
C VAL A 514 -22.87 -18.66 -4.68
N ASP A 515 -22.32 -19.63 -5.40
CA ASP A 515 -20.87 -19.82 -5.58
C ASP A 515 -20.37 -18.91 -6.71
N ASN A 516 -20.39 -17.60 -6.45
CA ASN A 516 -19.75 -16.61 -7.30
C ASN A 516 -18.58 -15.99 -6.53
N ARG A 517 -17.37 -16.16 -7.09
CA ARG A 517 -16.10 -15.67 -6.53
C ARG A 517 -15.66 -14.34 -7.13
N GLU A 518 -16.49 -13.70 -7.94
CA GLU A 518 -16.25 -12.34 -8.39
C GLU A 518 -16.21 -11.40 -7.19
N MET A 519 -15.15 -10.59 -7.08
CA MET A 519 -14.89 -9.73 -5.93
C MET A 519 -16.06 -8.77 -5.63
N ASN A 520 -16.70 -8.23 -6.67
CA ASN A 520 -17.84 -7.32 -6.51
C ASN A 520 -19.06 -8.03 -5.91
N PHE A 521 -19.41 -9.21 -6.43
CA PHE A 521 -20.50 -10.01 -5.88
C PHE A 521 -20.21 -10.40 -4.43
N TRP A 522 -18.96 -10.80 -4.15
CA TRP A 522 -18.52 -11.16 -2.81
C TRP A 522 -18.72 -10.04 -1.79
N ARG A 523 -18.30 -8.81 -2.15
CA ARG A 523 -18.49 -7.61 -1.32
C ARG A 523 -19.97 -7.29 -1.11
N TRP A 524 -20.76 -7.29 -2.18
CA TRP A 524 -22.22 -7.06 -2.10
C TRP A 524 -22.94 -8.10 -1.24
N ARG A 525 -22.58 -9.38 -1.35
CA ARG A 525 -23.16 -10.45 -0.53
C ARG A 525 -22.97 -10.16 0.96
N ILE A 526 -21.73 -9.88 1.37
CA ILE A 526 -21.42 -9.58 2.77
C ILE A 526 -22.14 -8.31 3.21
N HIS A 527 -22.06 -7.23 2.44
CA HIS A 527 -22.73 -5.97 2.76
C HIS A 527 -24.24 -6.13 2.96
N ILE A 528 -24.93 -6.84 2.08
CA ILE A 528 -26.37 -7.10 2.21
C ILE A 528 -26.66 -7.94 3.45
N MET A 529 -25.90 -9.03 3.67
CA MET A 529 -26.08 -9.89 4.85
C MET A 529 -25.77 -9.18 6.17
N GLU A 530 -24.91 -8.16 6.16
CA GLU A 530 -24.57 -7.34 7.33
C GLU A 530 -25.46 -6.10 7.50
N SER A 531 -26.38 -5.83 6.56
CA SER A 531 -27.24 -4.65 6.55
C SER A 531 -28.73 -5.04 6.60
N PRO A 532 -29.31 -5.24 7.80
CA PRO A 532 -30.71 -5.65 7.97
C PRO A 532 -31.73 -4.73 7.29
N SER A 533 -31.42 -3.44 7.17
CA SER A 533 -32.25 -2.45 6.45
C SER A 533 -32.44 -2.79 4.96
N LEU A 534 -31.53 -3.58 4.37
CA LEU A 534 -31.58 -3.97 2.96
C LEU A 534 -32.39 -5.25 2.72
N TRP A 535 -32.62 -6.08 3.74
CA TRP A 535 -33.23 -7.40 3.57
C TRP A 535 -34.65 -7.33 3.01
N ARG A 536 -35.43 -6.31 3.37
CA ARG A 536 -36.76 -6.08 2.79
C ARG A 536 -36.73 -5.95 1.26
N TYR A 537 -35.68 -5.34 0.72
CA TYR A 537 -35.52 -5.13 -0.72
C TYR A 537 -35.20 -6.42 -1.47
N LEU A 538 -34.70 -7.45 -0.76
CA LEU A 538 -34.53 -8.79 -1.34
C LEU A 538 -35.84 -9.52 -1.57
N VAL A 539 -36.91 -9.15 -0.86
CA VAL A 539 -38.22 -9.81 -0.91
C VAL A 539 -39.24 -8.99 -1.71
N GLU A 540 -39.10 -7.66 -1.72
CA GLU A 540 -39.97 -6.76 -2.50
C GLU A 540 -40.03 -7.14 -3.98
N ASP A 541 -41.24 -7.33 -4.50
CA ASP A 541 -41.47 -7.43 -5.93
C ASP A 541 -41.25 -6.09 -6.61
N ILE A 542 -40.58 -6.12 -7.77
CA ILE A 542 -40.48 -4.97 -8.66
C ILE A 542 -41.88 -4.74 -9.23
N ALA A 543 -42.74 -4.09 -8.43
CA ALA A 543 -44.05 -3.65 -8.84
C ALA A 543 -43.87 -2.45 -9.78
N GLY A 544 -43.48 -2.73 -11.03
CA GLY A 544 -43.48 -1.76 -12.12
C GLY A 544 -42.19 -1.75 -12.95
N GLY A 545 -42.30 -2.11 -14.23
CA GLY A 545 -41.45 -1.52 -15.27
C GLY A 545 -40.29 -2.36 -15.80
N TYR A 546 -40.56 -3.53 -16.37
CA TYR A 546 -39.83 -3.97 -17.56
C TYR A 546 -40.82 -4.67 -18.49
N GLN A 547 -41.49 -3.89 -19.33
CA GLN A 547 -42.16 -4.45 -20.50
C GLN A 547 -41.07 -4.90 -21.46
N ASP A 548 -41.02 -6.21 -21.69
CA ASP A 548 -40.23 -6.83 -22.75
C ASP A 548 -40.59 -6.16 -24.10
N PRO A 549 -39.66 -5.50 -24.81
CA PRO A 549 -39.94 -4.90 -26.12
C PRO A 549 -40.14 -5.95 -27.22
N ARG A 550 -40.20 -7.25 -26.90
CA ARG A 550 -40.53 -8.35 -27.83
C ARG A 550 -41.74 -9.18 -27.40
N ARG A 551 -42.75 -8.55 -26.80
CA ARG A 551 -44.11 -9.12 -26.72
C ARG A 551 -45.17 -8.18 -27.24
#